data_AF-A0A8J8FL18-F1
#
_entry.id   AF-A0A8J8FL18-F1
#
_cell.length_a   1.000
_cell.length_b   1.000
_cell.length_c   1.000
_cell.angle_alpha   90.00
_cell.angle_beta   90.00
_cell.angle_gamma   90.00
#
_symmetry.space_group_name_H-M   'P 1'
#
loop_
_entity.id
_entity.type
_entity.pdbx_description
1 polymer ?
#
loop_
_entity_poly.entity_id
_entity_poly.type
_entity_poly.pdbx_seq_one_letter_code
_entity_poly.pdbx_strand_id
1 'polypeptide(L)'
;MGAKSDIFENDAIDCFIRGQAKPALPANWYVGLAVSSKGKHAVSTAYALNDTLFIEGDDNKWRLYKCTTAGTTAGTKPSYPGVNNEVITDGGVAQFTQQHAGMEDGSALVEPVGNGYARVAIPASLAAWAGTQGAGSTTASTGTSGTTSNNVAITFASPTGDWDWCGLFVLYDAITGGNHYISDSLSNPMNITNGMTNIEFAPGQLQYTEDD
;
A
#
# COMPACT_ATOMS: atom_id res chain seq x y z
N MET A 1 2.46 -2.85 7.73
CA MET A 1 3.14 -1.66 8.25
C MET A 1 3.29 -0.76 7.07
N GLY A 2 2.89 0.50 7.23
CA GLY A 2 2.99 1.45 6.14
C GLY A 2 4.46 1.68 5.77
N ALA A 3 4.68 2.07 4.52
CA ALA A 3 5.91 2.69 4.10
C ALA A 3 5.59 4.16 3.80
N LYS A 4 6.45 5.05 4.30
CA LYS A 4 6.55 6.39 3.72
C LYS A 4 7.37 6.24 2.44
N SER A 5 7.70 7.34 1.80
CA SER A 5 8.65 7.28 0.71
C SER A 5 9.73 8.29 0.96
N ASP A 6 10.91 8.04 0.40
CA ASP A 6 12.02 8.98 0.41
C ASP A 6 11.55 10.34 -0.14
N ILE A 7 10.61 10.36 -1.10
CA ILE A 7 10.02 11.57 -1.65
C ILE A 7 9.18 12.32 -0.61
N PHE A 8 8.31 11.61 0.13
CA PHE A 8 7.54 12.21 1.23
C PHE A 8 8.48 12.82 2.28
N GLU A 9 9.52 12.08 2.69
CA GLU A 9 10.47 12.52 3.70
C GLU A 9 11.25 13.77 3.25
N ASN A 10 11.73 13.76 2.01
CA ASN A 10 12.44 14.90 1.43
C ASN A 10 11.54 16.14 1.36
N ASP A 11 10.29 15.99 0.91
CA ASP A 11 9.34 17.10 0.86
C ASP A 11 9.01 17.66 2.25
N ALA A 12 8.88 16.79 3.26
CA ALA A 12 8.67 17.19 4.63
C ALA A 12 9.88 17.96 5.18
N ILE A 13 11.10 17.47 4.96
CA ILE A 13 12.35 18.14 5.35
C ILE A 13 12.45 19.51 4.68
N ASP A 14 12.15 19.59 3.38
CA ASP A 14 12.23 20.82 2.60
C ASP A 14 11.26 21.87 3.12
N CYS A 15 10.03 21.45 3.42
CA CYS A 15 8.98 22.32 3.95
C CYS A 15 9.28 22.79 5.39
N PHE A 16 9.55 21.86 6.31
CA PHE A 16 9.57 22.14 7.75
C PHE A 16 10.93 22.57 8.27
N ILE A 17 12.02 22.03 7.72
CA ILE A 17 13.38 22.26 8.21
C ILE A 17 14.09 23.30 7.35
N ARG A 18 14.00 23.16 6.02
CA ARG A 18 14.71 24.05 5.09
C ARG A 18 13.90 25.30 4.70
N GLY A 19 12.68 25.44 5.23
CA GLY A 19 11.81 26.60 5.01
C GLY A 19 11.51 26.87 3.54
N GLN A 20 11.59 25.85 2.69
CA GLN A 20 11.14 25.99 1.31
C GLN A 20 9.63 26.28 1.32
N ALA A 21 9.16 27.01 0.31
CA ALA A 21 7.73 27.09 0.08
C ALA A 21 7.19 25.66 0.07
N LYS A 22 6.14 25.40 0.87
CA LYS A 22 5.53 24.08 0.97
C LYS A 22 5.47 23.49 -0.45
N PRO A 23 6.16 22.37 -0.74
CA PRO A 23 6.06 21.75 -2.05
C PRO A 23 4.57 21.64 -2.34
N ALA A 24 4.15 22.08 -3.52
CA ALA A 24 2.73 22.23 -3.83
C ALA A 24 2.09 20.85 -3.74
N LEU A 25 1.60 20.48 -2.55
CA LEU A 25 0.92 19.23 -2.32
C LEU A 25 -0.19 19.14 -3.36
N PRO A 26 -0.43 17.93 -3.89
CA PRO A 26 -1.33 17.80 -5.00
C PRO A 26 -2.73 18.24 -4.55
N ALA A 27 -3.46 18.93 -5.43
CA ALA A 27 -4.82 19.37 -5.13
C ALA A 27 -5.75 18.19 -4.80
N ASN A 28 -5.42 17.01 -5.33
CA ASN A 28 -6.01 15.73 -4.98
C ASN A 28 -4.91 14.73 -4.65
N TRP A 29 -5.12 13.92 -3.62
CA TRP A 29 -4.44 12.65 -3.50
C TRP A 29 -5.12 11.63 -4.42
N TYR A 30 -4.33 10.79 -5.07
CA TYR A 30 -4.84 9.74 -5.94
C TYR A 30 -4.64 8.40 -5.26
N VAL A 31 -5.74 7.78 -4.82
CA VAL A 31 -5.72 6.51 -4.10
C VAL A 31 -5.68 5.38 -5.12
N GLY A 32 -4.57 4.62 -5.11
CA GLY A 32 -4.38 3.42 -5.91
C GLY A 32 -4.32 2.15 -5.05
N LEU A 33 -4.27 1.01 -5.73
CA LEU A 33 -4.08 -0.31 -5.15
C LEU A 33 -2.78 -0.92 -5.67
N ALA A 34 -2.11 -1.74 -4.86
CA ALA A 34 -0.94 -2.48 -5.29
C ALA A 34 -1.23 -3.98 -5.46
N VAL A 35 -0.71 -4.53 -6.56
CA VAL A 35 -0.72 -5.95 -6.90
C VAL A 35 0.68 -6.55 -6.76
N SER A 36 0.75 -7.87 -6.89
CA SER A 36 1.99 -8.62 -6.96
C SER A 36 1.93 -9.60 -8.13
N SER A 37 3.09 -10.03 -8.62
CA SER A 37 3.16 -10.90 -9.81
C SER A 37 2.57 -12.30 -9.61
N LYS A 38 2.44 -12.74 -8.35
CA LYS A 38 1.93 -14.08 -7.97
C LYS A 38 0.76 -14.02 -6.99
N GLY A 39 0.19 -12.84 -6.75
CA GLY A 39 -0.86 -12.64 -5.75
C GLY A 39 -0.38 -12.97 -4.34
N LYS A 40 -1.18 -13.74 -3.59
CA LYS A 40 -0.86 -14.13 -2.21
C LYS A 40 0.02 -15.39 -2.14
N HIS A 41 0.75 -15.56 -1.04
CA HIS A 41 1.50 -16.78 -0.74
C HIS A 41 0.66 -18.06 -0.86
N ALA A 42 1.30 -19.07 -1.45
CA ALA A 42 0.80 -20.43 -1.55
C ALA A 42 1.90 -21.42 -1.17
N VAL A 43 1.53 -22.46 -0.42
CA VAL A 43 2.40 -23.57 -0.01
C VAL A 43 2.68 -24.53 -1.17
N SER A 44 3.78 -25.28 -1.10
CA SER A 44 4.19 -26.24 -2.15
C SER A 44 4.17 -25.66 -3.56
N THR A 45 4.49 -24.37 -3.70
CA THR A 45 4.38 -23.62 -4.94
C THR A 45 5.76 -23.12 -5.36
N ALA A 46 6.09 -23.26 -6.65
CA ALA A 46 7.34 -22.78 -7.20
C ALA A 46 7.27 -21.27 -7.51
N TYR A 47 8.30 -20.54 -7.08
CA TYR A 47 8.51 -19.12 -7.36
C TYR A 47 9.86 -18.93 -8.05
N ALA A 48 9.88 -18.08 -9.06
CA ALA A 48 11.07 -17.68 -9.79
C ALA A 48 11.71 -16.44 -9.15
N LEU A 49 12.98 -16.20 -9.47
CA LEU A 49 13.67 -14.99 -9.08
C LEU A 49 12.88 -13.75 -9.56
N ASN A 50 12.72 -12.77 -8.67
CA ASN A 50 11.96 -11.53 -8.84
C ASN A 50 10.44 -11.66 -8.83
N ASP A 51 9.87 -12.86 -8.68
CA ASP A 51 8.43 -12.97 -8.40
C ASP A 51 8.11 -12.20 -7.11
N THR A 52 7.12 -11.31 -7.18
CA THR A 52 6.54 -10.66 -6.01
C THR A 52 5.25 -11.35 -5.58
N LEU A 53 5.02 -11.37 -4.28
CA LEU A 53 3.85 -11.94 -3.64
C LEU A 53 3.52 -11.20 -2.35
N PHE A 54 2.26 -11.27 -1.94
CA PHE A 54 1.82 -10.79 -0.65
C PHE A 54 1.79 -11.93 0.36
N ILE A 55 2.33 -11.65 1.54
CA ILE A 55 2.39 -12.61 2.63
C ILE A 55 1.83 -11.95 3.89
N GLU A 56 0.90 -12.64 4.54
CA GLU A 56 0.43 -12.27 5.87
C GLU A 56 1.46 -12.71 6.90
N GLY A 57 2.00 -11.74 7.64
CA GLY A 57 2.92 -11.98 8.75
C GLY A 57 2.21 -12.54 9.98
N ASP A 58 3.00 -12.92 10.97
CA ASP A 58 2.51 -13.45 12.25
C ASP A 58 1.74 -12.38 13.07
N ASP A 59 1.86 -11.11 12.67
CA ASP A 59 1.14 -9.96 13.20
C ASP A 59 -0.20 -9.66 12.48
N ASN A 60 -0.63 -10.53 11.55
CA ASN A 60 -1.83 -10.37 10.72
C ASN A 60 -1.81 -9.13 9.80
N LYS A 61 -0.62 -8.57 9.52
CA LYS A 61 -0.47 -7.53 8.50
C LYS A 61 0.06 -8.14 7.21
N TRP A 62 -0.54 -7.74 6.09
CA TRP A 62 -0.08 -8.13 4.76
C TRP A 62 1.09 -7.27 4.32
N ARG A 63 2.12 -7.90 3.75
CA ARG A 63 3.32 -7.21 3.25
C ARG A 63 3.70 -7.76 1.88
N LEU A 64 4.33 -6.90 1.08
CA LEU A 64 4.92 -7.29 -0.20
C LEU A 64 6.30 -7.92 0.04
N TYR A 65 6.53 -9.09 -0.56
CA TYR A 65 7.82 -9.76 -0.62
C TYR A 65 8.24 -9.95 -2.07
N LYS A 66 9.55 -10.06 -2.28
CA LYS A 66 10.16 -10.47 -3.56
C LYS A 66 10.95 -11.75 -3.35
N CYS A 67 10.81 -12.69 -4.26
CA CYS A 67 11.62 -13.89 -4.31
C CYS A 67 13.04 -13.51 -4.74
N THR A 68 14.00 -13.63 -3.83
CA THR A 68 15.42 -13.31 -4.05
C THR A 68 16.27 -14.55 -4.31
N THR A 69 15.74 -15.74 -4.00
CA THR A 69 16.27 -17.02 -4.46
C THR A 69 15.10 -17.89 -4.92
N ALA A 70 15.12 -18.31 -6.19
CA ALA A 70 14.08 -19.16 -6.76
C ALA A 70 14.00 -20.52 -6.05
N GLY A 71 12.80 -21.06 -5.90
CA GLY A 71 12.58 -22.31 -5.20
C GLY A 71 11.10 -22.65 -5.05
N THR A 72 10.82 -23.73 -4.33
CA THR A 72 9.45 -24.14 -3.98
C THR A 72 9.22 -23.89 -2.50
N THR A 73 8.10 -23.27 -2.13
CA THR A 73 7.71 -23.07 -0.73
C THR A 73 7.43 -24.41 -0.03
N ALA A 74 7.56 -24.44 1.29
CA ALA A 74 7.26 -25.62 2.10
C ALA A 74 5.77 -26.01 2.00
N GLY A 75 5.45 -27.24 2.39
CA GLY A 75 4.06 -27.70 2.53
C GLY A 75 3.29 -27.00 3.67
N THR A 76 4.01 -26.35 4.58
CA THR A 76 3.46 -25.53 5.66
C THR A 76 4.21 -24.20 5.68
N LYS A 77 3.48 -23.09 5.68
CA LYS A 77 4.06 -21.74 5.76
C LYS A 77 4.93 -21.62 7.02
N PRO A 78 6.22 -21.21 6.90
CA PRO A 78 7.05 -20.90 8.07
C PRO A 78 6.59 -19.61 8.77
N SER A 79 7.23 -19.25 9.88
CA SER A 79 7.00 -17.96 10.55
C SER A 79 7.48 -16.82 9.65
N TYR A 80 6.66 -15.77 9.55
CA TYR A 80 6.99 -14.49 8.93
C TYR A 80 6.84 -13.41 10.00
N PRO A 81 7.91 -13.07 10.72
CA PRO A 81 7.85 -12.18 11.89
C PRO A 81 7.34 -10.77 11.60
N GLY A 82 7.36 -10.32 10.34
CA GLY A 82 6.86 -9.02 9.95
C GLY A 82 7.87 -7.88 10.15
N VAL A 83 9.17 -8.21 10.20
CA VAL A 83 10.25 -7.23 10.30
C VAL A 83 10.53 -6.61 8.92
N ASN A 84 10.81 -5.31 8.90
CA ASN A 84 11.15 -4.61 7.66
C ASN A 84 12.40 -5.22 7.00
N ASN A 85 12.31 -5.46 5.70
CA ASN A 85 13.37 -6.06 4.88
C ASN A 85 13.83 -7.45 5.34
N GLU A 86 13.02 -8.16 6.13
CA GLU A 86 13.35 -9.50 6.56
C GLU A 86 13.53 -10.45 5.37
N VAL A 87 14.45 -11.39 5.53
CA VAL A 87 14.74 -12.44 4.54
C VAL A 87 14.34 -13.78 5.13
N ILE A 88 13.32 -14.40 4.54
CA ILE A 88 12.76 -15.67 5.00
C ILE A 88 13.10 -16.76 4.00
N THR A 89 13.69 -17.86 4.49
CA THR A 89 13.84 -19.09 3.71
C THR A 89 12.60 -19.95 3.90
N ASP A 90 11.92 -20.27 2.81
CA ASP A 90 10.74 -21.13 2.77
C ASP A 90 11.02 -22.34 1.85
N GLY A 91 10.58 -23.53 2.27
CA GLY A 91 10.81 -24.79 1.54
C GLY A 91 12.29 -25.16 1.39
N GLY A 92 13.16 -24.61 2.23
CA GLY A 92 14.59 -24.94 2.30
C GLY A 92 15.48 -24.27 1.23
N VAL A 93 14.90 -23.73 0.16
CA VAL A 93 15.65 -23.07 -0.93
C VAL A 93 15.07 -21.71 -1.31
N ALA A 94 13.74 -21.58 -1.37
CA ALA A 94 13.15 -20.31 -1.78
C ALA A 94 13.46 -19.25 -0.72
N GLN A 95 13.97 -18.09 -1.14
CA GLN A 95 14.17 -16.95 -0.25
C GLN A 95 13.27 -15.80 -0.67
N PHE A 96 12.61 -15.20 0.32
CA PHE A 96 11.72 -14.07 0.15
C PHE A 96 12.20 -12.92 1.01
N THR A 97 12.38 -11.76 0.39
CA THR A 97 12.77 -10.52 1.07
C THR A 97 11.61 -9.56 1.11
N GLN A 98 11.22 -9.12 2.31
CA GLN A 98 10.19 -8.11 2.48
C GLN A 98 10.62 -6.80 1.79
N GLN A 99 9.70 -6.12 1.12
CA GLN A 99 10.02 -5.02 0.21
C GLN A 99 9.87 -3.61 0.81
N HIS A 100 10.02 -3.41 2.12
CA HIS A 100 9.85 -2.09 2.75
C HIS A 100 10.79 -1.05 2.13
N ALA A 101 12.08 -1.33 1.97
CA ALA A 101 13.02 -0.40 1.31
C ALA A 101 12.61 -0.09 -0.14
N GLY A 102 12.11 -1.08 -0.88
CA GLY A 102 11.63 -0.86 -2.24
C GLY A 102 10.29 -0.11 -2.31
N MET A 103 9.53 -0.09 -1.21
CA MET A 103 8.34 0.74 -1.08
C MET A 103 8.73 2.18 -0.72
N GLU A 104 9.82 2.40 0.01
CA GLU A 104 10.31 3.76 0.32
C GLU A 104 10.94 4.43 -0.92
N ASP A 105 11.66 3.67 -1.76
CA ASP A 105 12.44 4.22 -2.87
C ASP A 105 11.69 4.34 -4.22
N GLY A 106 10.43 3.92 -4.31
CA GLY A 106 9.70 3.93 -5.58
C GLY A 106 9.63 2.61 -6.35
N SER A 107 10.45 1.61 -6.03
CA SER A 107 10.79 0.53 -6.97
C SER A 107 9.97 -0.76 -6.87
N ALA A 108 9.23 -0.97 -5.77
CA ALA A 108 8.56 -2.26 -5.52
C ALA A 108 7.07 -2.29 -5.88
N LEU A 109 6.37 -1.16 -5.81
CA LEU A 109 4.92 -1.10 -5.93
C LEU A 109 4.50 -1.15 -7.40
N VAL A 110 3.57 -2.06 -7.71
CA VAL A 110 2.97 -2.22 -9.04
C VAL A 110 1.46 -2.10 -8.89
N GLU A 111 0.83 -1.33 -9.77
CA GLU A 111 -0.63 -1.18 -9.80
C GLU A 111 -1.28 -2.19 -10.76
N PRO A 112 -2.58 -2.51 -10.58
CA PRO A 112 -3.36 -3.11 -11.65
C PRO A 112 -3.28 -2.28 -12.94
N VAL A 113 -3.33 -2.94 -14.10
CA VAL A 113 -3.26 -2.28 -15.41
C VAL A 113 -4.46 -2.68 -16.28
N GLY A 114 -5.15 -1.68 -16.83
CA GLY A 114 -6.28 -1.89 -17.73
C GLY A 114 -7.55 -2.32 -17.00
N ASN A 115 -8.46 -3.00 -17.71
CA ASN A 115 -9.67 -3.62 -17.14
C ASN A 115 -10.56 -2.68 -16.30
N GLY A 116 -10.55 -1.38 -16.60
CA GLY A 116 -11.33 -0.37 -15.87
C GLY A 116 -10.69 0.13 -14.57
N TYR A 117 -9.48 -0.33 -14.22
CA TYR A 117 -8.73 0.22 -13.09
C TYR A 117 -8.26 1.64 -13.38
N ALA A 118 -8.50 2.53 -12.42
CA ALA A 118 -7.91 3.86 -12.34
C ALA A 118 -7.81 4.27 -10.87
N ARG A 119 -6.83 5.10 -10.54
CA ARG A 119 -6.72 5.72 -9.22
C ARG A 119 -7.93 6.63 -8.96
N VAL A 120 -8.37 6.69 -7.70
CA VAL A 120 -9.49 7.55 -7.29
C VAL A 120 -8.95 8.89 -6.77
N ALA A 121 -9.36 10.00 -7.38
CA ALA A 121 -8.96 11.33 -6.98
C ALA A 121 -9.78 11.80 -5.76
N ILE A 122 -9.09 12.15 -4.67
CA ILE A 122 -9.68 12.63 -3.43
C ILE A 122 -9.07 13.98 -3.07
N PRO A 123 -9.86 15.06 -2.92
CA PRO A 123 -9.33 16.39 -2.62
C PRO A 123 -8.44 16.41 -1.39
N ALA A 124 -7.29 17.07 -1.46
CA ALA A 124 -6.43 17.29 -0.30
C ALA A 124 -7.02 18.39 0.61
N SER A 125 -8.06 18.04 1.37
CA SER A 125 -8.85 18.99 2.16
C SER A 125 -9.31 18.41 3.50
N LEU A 126 -9.65 19.28 4.44
CA LEU A 126 -10.21 18.90 5.75
C LEU A 126 -11.55 18.13 5.62
N ALA A 127 -12.31 18.38 4.56
CA ALA A 127 -13.56 17.67 4.33
C ALA A 127 -13.34 16.22 3.86
N ALA A 128 -12.19 15.93 3.26
CA ALA A 128 -11.91 14.63 2.67
C ALA A 128 -10.95 13.77 3.51
N TRP A 129 -10.12 14.38 4.36
CA TRP A 129 -9.13 13.71 5.19
C TRP A 129 -9.23 14.14 6.65
N ALA A 130 -9.30 13.17 7.55
CA ALA A 130 -9.44 13.38 8.98
C ALA A 130 -8.15 13.89 9.62
N GLY A 131 -8.26 14.84 10.56
CA GLY A 131 -7.20 15.13 11.51
C GLY A 131 -6.96 13.98 12.50
N THR A 132 -5.81 13.96 13.17
CA THR A 132 -5.37 12.85 14.05
C THR A 132 -6.12 12.76 15.39
N GLN A 133 -7.04 13.70 15.64
CA GLN A 133 -7.94 13.70 16.80
C GLN A 133 -9.12 12.74 16.64
N GLY A 134 -9.36 12.19 15.44
CA GLY A 134 -10.35 11.14 15.22
C GLY A 134 -10.95 11.14 13.82
N ALA A 135 -11.47 9.97 13.43
CA ALA A 135 -12.18 9.78 12.16
C ALA A 135 -13.36 10.75 12.03
N GLY A 136 -13.59 11.27 10.83
CA GLY A 136 -14.64 12.26 10.56
C GLY A 136 -14.25 13.70 10.93
N SER A 137 -13.08 13.94 11.53
CA SER A 137 -12.66 15.30 11.89
C SER A 137 -12.43 16.17 10.66
N THR A 138 -13.00 17.38 10.66
CA THR A 138 -12.84 18.38 9.58
C THR A 138 -12.13 19.65 10.05
N THR A 139 -11.41 19.58 11.17
CA THR A 139 -10.58 20.69 11.67
C THR A 139 -9.11 20.37 11.43
N ALA A 140 -8.25 21.40 11.49
CA ALA A 140 -6.80 21.19 11.49
C ALA A 140 -6.41 20.14 12.54
N SER A 141 -5.38 19.36 12.23
CA SER A 141 -4.94 18.24 13.05
C SER A 141 -4.38 18.71 14.39
N THR A 142 -4.89 18.16 15.50
CA THR A 142 -4.43 18.47 16.88
C THR A 142 -4.35 17.24 17.78
N GLY A 143 -4.57 16.05 17.23
CA GLY A 143 -4.56 14.81 18.00
C GLY A 143 -3.17 14.26 18.23
N THR A 144 -3.10 13.17 19.00
CA THR A 144 -1.85 12.52 19.42
C THR A 144 -1.66 11.12 18.83
N SER A 145 -2.61 10.62 18.02
CA SER A 145 -2.56 9.25 17.50
C SER A 145 -1.62 9.07 16.31
N GLY A 146 -1.31 10.15 15.58
CA GLY A 146 -0.63 10.06 14.28
C GLY A 146 -1.50 9.44 13.17
N THR A 147 -2.73 9.01 13.45
CA THR A 147 -3.60 8.31 12.51
C THR A 147 -4.51 9.28 11.75
N THR A 148 -4.47 9.24 10.42
CA THR A 148 -5.44 9.89 9.54
C THR A 148 -6.35 8.86 8.86
N SER A 149 -7.48 9.32 8.33
CA SER A 149 -8.40 8.47 7.57
C SER A 149 -9.19 9.27 6.53
N ASN A 150 -9.81 8.58 5.58
CA ASN A 150 -10.71 9.20 4.62
C ASN A 150 -12.05 9.61 5.28
N ASN A 151 -12.48 10.86 5.11
CA ASN A 151 -13.80 11.34 5.57
C ASN A 151 -14.92 11.09 4.54
N VAL A 152 -14.54 10.84 3.29
CA VAL A 152 -15.45 10.55 2.18
C VAL A 152 -15.22 9.13 1.66
N ALA A 153 -16.24 8.52 1.06
CA ALA A 153 -16.09 7.23 0.42
C ALA A 153 -15.11 7.32 -0.77
N ILE A 154 -14.27 6.30 -0.93
CA ILE A 154 -13.32 6.18 -2.02
C ILE A 154 -13.79 4.98 -2.85
N THR A 155 -14.48 5.23 -3.95
CA THR A 155 -15.10 4.19 -4.77
C THR A 155 -14.35 4.02 -6.09
N PHE A 156 -13.89 2.81 -6.36
CA PHE A 156 -13.28 2.42 -7.64
C PHE A 156 -14.38 2.03 -8.65
N ALA A 157 -14.10 2.20 -9.94
CA ALA A 157 -15.00 1.76 -11.00
C ALA A 157 -15.15 0.23 -10.98
N SER A 158 -16.28 -0.28 -11.50
CA SER A 158 -16.43 -1.74 -11.66
C SER A 158 -15.38 -2.30 -12.62
N PRO A 159 -14.68 -3.40 -12.27
CA PRO A 159 -13.72 -4.02 -13.16
C PRO A 159 -14.39 -4.59 -14.41
N THR A 160 -13.80 -4.35 -15.58
CA THR A 160 -14.18 -4.96 -16.87
C THR A 160 -13.35 -6.21 -17.21
N GLY A 161 -12.47 -6.59 -16.30
CA GLY A 161 -11.58 -7.75 -16.30
C GLY A 161 -10.95 -7.87 -14.91
N ASP A 162 -10.13 -8.89 -14.67
CA ASP A 162 -9.51 -9.08 -13.36
C ASP A 162 -8.43 -8.01 -13.09
N TRP A 163 -8.32 -7.56 -11.84
CA TRP A 163 -7.26 -6.68 -11.33
C TRP A 163 -6.28 -7.43 -10.43
N ASP A 164 -6.35 -8.76 -10.43
CA ASP A 164 -5.59 -9.66 -9.58
C ASP A 164 -5.81 -9.39 -8.07
N TRP A 165 -4.93 -9.98 -7.26
CA TRP A 165 -4.97 -9.87 -5.82
C TRP A 165 -4.31 -8.57 -5.36
N CYS A 166 -5.11 -7.70 -4.73
CA CYS A 166 -4.67 -6.40 -4.23
C CYS A 166 -4.41 -6.47 -2.72
N GLY A 167 -3.21 -6.05 -2.30
CA GLY A 167 -2.71 -6.19 -0.92
C GLY A 167 -2.49 -4.91 -0.14
N LEU A 168 -2.23 -3.81 -0.85
CA LEU A 168 -1.91 -2.50 -0.28
C LEU A 168 -2.76 -1.43 -0.95
N PHE A 169 -3.00 -0.33 -0.24
CA PHE A 169 -3.32 0.95 -0.89
C PHE A 169 -2.06 1.79 -1.02
N VAL A 170 -2.09 2.74 -1.96
CA VAL A 170 -0.99 3.68 -2.20
C VAL A 170 -1.57 5.07 -2.48
N LEU A 171 -0.99 6.12 -1.88
CA LEU A 171 -1.33 7.51 -2.18
C LEU A 171 -0.32 8.08 -3.16
N TYR A 172 -0.82 8.57 -4.30
CA TYR A 172 -0.04 9.20 -5.35
C TYR A 172 -0.38 10.69 -5.51
N ASP A 173 0.54 11.44 -6.11
CA ASP A 173 0.37 12.86 -6.44
C ASP A 173 -0.26 13.15 -7.81
N ALA A 174 -0.43 12.12 -8.64
CA ALA A 174 -1.01 12.23 -9.99
C ALA A 174 -2.00 11.09 -10.30
N ILE A 175 -2.87 11.29 -11.28
CA ILE A 175 -3.85 10.27 -11.70
C ILE A 175 -3.21 9.09 -12.45
N THR A 176 -2.07 9.34 -13.10
CA THR A 176 -1.26 8.36 -13.81
C THR A 176 0.20 8.76 -13.70
N GLY A 177 1.11 7.79 -13.50
CA GLY A 177 2.52 8.10 -13.22
C GLY A 177 2.66 8.79 -11.87
N GLY A 178 3.40 9.90 -11.82
CA GLY A 178 3.62 10.64 -10.58
C GLY A 178 4.44 9.87 -9.55
N ASN A 179 4.55 10.45 -8.36
CA ASN A 179 5.23 9.86 -7.22
C ASN A 179 4.21 9.21 -6.29
N HIS A 180 4.56 8.08 -5.70
CA HIS A 180 3.86 7.63 -4.50
C HIS A 180 4.40 8.39 -3.29
N TYR A 181 3.59 8.52 -2.24
CA TYR A 181 3.99 9.16 -0.99
C TYR A 181 3.87 8.22 0.19
N ILE A 182 2.77 7.47 0.25
CA ILE A 182 2.42 6.59 1.36
C ILE A 182 1.87 5.29 0.78
N SER A 183 2.21 4.16 1.39
CA SER A 183 1.56 2.88 1.13
C SER A 183 1.33 2.12 2.43
N ASP A 184 0.23 1.37 2.55
CA ASP A 184 -0.01 0.53 3.73
C ASP A 184 -0.92 -0.66 3.38
N SER A 185 -0.91 -1.66 4.28
CA SER A 185 -1.67 -2.88 4.19
C SER A 185 -3.18 -2.64 4.19
N LEU A 186 -3.87 -3.29 3.26
CA LEU A 186 -5.32 -3.40 3.33
C LEU A 186 -5.70 -4.33 4.49
N SER A 187 -6.73 -3.96 5.25
CA SER A 187 -7.30 -4.85 6.27
C SER A 187 -8.03 -6.04 5.67
N ASN A 188 -8.63 -5.85 4.49
CA ASN A 188 -9.37 -6.86 3.74
C ASN A 188 -8.82 -6.99 2.31
N PRO A 189 -7.59 -7.50 2.13
CA PRO A 189 -7.05 -7.67 0.79
C PRO A 189 -7.76 -8.82 0.09
N MET A 190 -7.92 -8.71 -1.23
CA MET A 190 -8.72 -9.67 -1.97
C MET A 190 -8.34 -9.76 -3.45
N ASN A 191 -8.78 -10.85 -4.09
CA ASN A 191 -8.78 -10.95 -5.53
C ASN A 191 -9.93 -10.13 -6.10
N ILE A 192 -9.62 -9.14 -6.92
CA ILE A 192 -10.61 -8.31 -7.57
C ILE A 192 -10.86 -8.87 -8.98
N THR A 193 -12.07 -9.37 -9.20
CA THR A 193 -12.45 -10.07 -10.43
C THR A 193 -13.43 -9.28 -11.29
N ASN A 194 -13.52 -9.66 -12.56
CA ASN A 194 -14.43 -9.06 -13.52
C ASN A 194 -15.87 -8.99 -13.01
N GLY A 195 -16.50 -7.82 -13.14
CA GLY A 195 -17.90 -7.61 -12.77
C GLY A 195 -18.15 -7.42 -11.28
N MET A 196 -17.11 -7.40 -10.44
CA MET A 196 -17.26 -6.99 -9.04
C MET A 196 -17.82 -5.57 -8.92
N THR A 197 -18.68 -5.37 -7.94
CA THR A 197 -19.25 -4.06 -7.59
C THR A 197 -18.84 -3.67 -6.17
N ASN A 198 -18.92 -2.38 -5.86
CA ASN A 198 -18.67 -1.85 -4.52
C ASN A 198 -17.23 -2.10 -4.04
N ILE A 199 -16.26 -1.91 -4.94
CA ILE A 199 -14.86 -1.83 -4.57
C ILE A 199 -14.66 -0.44 -3.98
N GLU A 200 -14.72 -0.36 -2.65
CA GLU A 200 -14.68 0.92 -1.95
C GLU A 200 -13.97 0.85 -0.60
N PHE A 201 -13.46 2.01 -0.20
CA PHE A 201 -13.25 2.34 1.21
C PHE A 201 -14.38 3.25 1.65
N ALA A 202 -15.24 2.78 2.55
CA ALA A 202 -16.20 3.64 3.22
C ALA A 202 -15.47 4.69 4.08
N PRO A 203 -16.13 5.79 4.50
CA PRO A 203 -15.50 6.76 5.42
C PRO A 203 -14.89 6.08 6.64
N GLY A 204 -13.63 6.42 6.94
CA GLY A 204 -12.85 5.90 8.06
C GLY A 204 -12.19 4.54 7.81
N GLN A 205 -12.38 3.91 6.65
CA GLN A 205 -11.83 2.58 6.39
C GLN A 205 -10.40 2.59 5.85
N LEU A 206 -10.03 3.59 5.04
CA LEU A 206 -8.63 3.80 4.67
C LEU A 206 -7.98 4.57 5.81
N GLN A 207 -7.02 3.95 6.48
CA GLN A 207 -6.28 4.54 7.59
C GLN A 207 -4.79 4.44 7.33
N TYR A 208 -4.06 5.45 7.81
CA TYR A 208 -2.61 5.47 7.83
C TYR A 208 -2.16 6.09 9.15
N THR A 209 -1.11 5.53 9.75
CA THR A 209 -0.50 6.03 10.98
C THR A 209 0.96 6.39 10.71
N GLU A 210 1.34 7.63 11.03
CA GLU A 210 2.71 8.14 10.85
C GLU A 210 3.77 7.48 11.75
N ASP A 211 3.37 6.93 12.89
CA ASP A 211 4.25 6.40 13.96
C ASP A 211 4.39 4.87 13.92
N ASP A 212 4.03 4.24 12.79
CA ASP A 212 4.18 2.81 12.53
C ASP A 212 5.53 2.48 11.86
#